data_AF-A0A434F0A5-F1
#
_entry.id   AF-A0A434F0A5-F1
#
_cell.length_a   1.000
_cell.length_b   1.000
_cell.length_c   1.000
_cell.angle_alpha   90.00
_cell.angle_beta   90.00
_cell.angle_gamma   90.00
#
_symmetry.space_group_name_H-M   'P 1'
#
loop_
_entity.id
_entity.type
_entity.pdbx_description
1 polymer ?
#
loop_
_entity_poly.entity_id
_entity_poly.type
_entity_poly.pdbx_seq_one_letter_code
_entity_poly.pdbx_strand_id
1 'polypeptide(L)'
;MFAATAIDTSNKPAFYKELATQLKALLEGEGDSVANAANTSALIYQMVPDLNWAGFYFLASEDELVLGPFQGKPACVRIAVGKGVCGKAIELDMSMLVKDV
;
A
#
# COMPACT_ATOMS: atom_id res chain seq x y z
N MET A 1 -10.61 -17.80 8.72
CA MET A 1 -9.46 -16.92 9.01
C MET A 1 -8.50 -17.08 7.83
N PHE A 2 -8.13 -16.00 7.15
CA PHE A 2 -7.16 -16.09 6.05
C PHE A 2 -5.82 -16.57 6.61
N ALA A 3 -5.27 -17.64 6.05
CA ALA A 3 -3.96 -18.16 6.41
C ALA A 3 -2.96 -17.72 5.35
N ALA A 4 -2.27 -16.61 5.60
CA ALA A 4 -1.17 -16.18 4.75
C ALA A 4 -0.11 -17.30 4.71
N THR A 5 0.20 -17.79 3.53
CA THR A 5 1.26 -18.79 3.36
C THR A 5 2.58 -18.05 3.21
N ALA A 6 3.61 -18.46 3.95
CA ALA A 6 4.93 -17.87 3.84
C ALA A 6 5.42 -17.94 2.37
N ILE A 7 5.92 -16.82 1.86
CA ILE A 7 6.44 -16.70 0.49
C ILE A 7 7.95 -16.59 0.59
N ASP A 8 8.67 -17.33 -0.26
CA ASP A 8 10.11 -17.16 -0.40
C ASP A 8 10.44 -15.75 -0.92
N THR A 9 11.28 -15.04 -0.18
CA THR A 9 11.69 -13.66 -0.48
C THR A 9 12.98 -13.58 -1.29
N SER A 10 13.66 -14.71 -1.55
CA SER A 10 14.95 -14.75 -2.26
C SER A 10 14.84 -14.37 -3.74
N ASN A 11 13.69 -14.67 -4.36
CA ASN A 11 13.39 -14.33 -5.75
C ASN A 11 12.29 -13.26 -5.81
N LYS A 12 12.71 -12.00 -5.92
CA LYS A 12 11.80 -10.84 -5.86
C LYS A 12 10.64 -10.90 -6.88
N PRO A 13 10.85 -11.23 -8.18
CA PRO A 13 9.74 -11.42 -9.12
C PRO A 13 8.76 -12.52 -8.71
N ALA A 14 9.25 -13.68 -8.29
CA ALA A 14 8.38 -14.78 -7.85
C ALA A 14 7.60 -14.42 -6.58
N PHE A 15 8.28 -13.74 -5.63
CA PHE A 15 7.68 -13.23 -4.40
C PHE A 15 6.46 -12.33 -4.70
N TYR A 16 6.64 -11.30 -5.54
CA TYR A 16 5.53 -10.38 -5.85
C TYR A 16 4.42 -11.04 -6.65
N LYS A 17 4.75 -12.03 -7.49
CA LYS A 17 3.74 -12.83 -8.21
C LYS A 17 2.85 -13.60 -7.22
N GLU A 18 3.45 -14.24 -6.23
CA GLU A 18 2.71 -14.98 -5.21
C GLU A 18 1.93 -14.05 -4.27
N LEU A 19 2.52 -12.92 -3.88
CA LEU A 19 1.84 -11.90 -3.09
C LEU A 19 0.58 -11.38 -3.78
N ALA A 20 0.65 -11.14 -5.10
CA ALA A 20 -0.50 -10.74 -5.90
C ALA A 20 -1.58 -11.83 -5.98
N THR A 21 -1.19 -13.11 -6.07
CA THR A 21 -2.14 -14.24 -6.01
C THR A 21 -2.87 -14.28 -4.68
N GLN A 22 -2.13 -14.18 -3.56
CA GLN A 22 -2.71 -14.17 -2.22
C GLN A 22 -3.62 -12.96 -2.00
N LEU A 23 -3.22 -11.78 -2.48
CA LEU A 23 -4.04 -10.58 -2.39
C LEU A 23 -5.35 -10.76 -3.18
N LYS A 24 -5.27 -11.26 -4.41
CA LYS A 24 -6.48 -11.48 -5.23
C LYS A 24 -7.47 -12.41 -4.53
N ALA A 25 -7.00 -13.49 -3.92
CA ALA A 25 -7.86 -14.41 -3.17
C ALA A 25 -8.43 -13.76 -1.89
N LEU A 26 -7.65 -12.90 -1.22
CA LEU A 26 -8.08 -12.19 -0.02
C LEU A 26 -9.19 -11.17 -0.29
N LEU A 27 -9.17 -10.52 -1.45
CA LEU A 27 -10.15 -9.49 -1.84
C LEU A 27 -11.36 -10.07 -2.61
N GLU A 28 -11.35 -11.38 -2.91
CA GLU A 28 -12.39 -12.00 -3.74
C GLU A 28 -13.75 -11.96 -3.04
N GLY A 29 -14.75 -11.40 -3.74
CA GLY A 29 -16.13 -11.30 -3.25
C GLY A 29 -16.40 -10.12 -2.29
N GLU A 30 -15.39 -9.32 -1.94
CA GLU A 30 -15.56 -8.12 -1.12
C GLU A 30 -15.66 -6.86 -1.99
N GLY A 31 -16.71 -6.07 -1.78
CA GLY A 31 -16.99 -4.84 -2.52
C GLY A 31 -16.61 -3.56 -1.76
N ASP A 32 -16.38 -3.63 -0.45
CA ASP A 32 -16.04 -2.47 0.37
C ASP A 32 -14.58 -2.04 0.17
N SER A 33 -14.39 -0.80 -0.25
CA SER A 33 -13.07 -0.26 -0.57
C SER A 33 -12.19 -0.07 0.66
N VAL A 34 -12.77 0.22 1.83
CA VAL A 34 -12.03 0.41 3.07
C VAL A 34 -11.54 -0.93 3.60
N ALA A 35 -12.40 -1.96 3.60
CA ALA A 35 -12.04 -3.33 3.95
C ALA A 35 -10.93 -3.85 3.03
N ASN A 36 -11.07 -3.64 1.72
CA ASN A 36 -10.07 -4.06 0.74
C ASN A 36 -8.74 -3.33 0.91
N ALA A 37 -8.75 -2.00 1.14
CA ALA A 37 -7.52 -1.24 1.42
C ALA A 37 -6.86 -1.66 2.74
N ALA A 38 -7.65 -1.90 3.79
CA ALA A 38 -7.16 -2.37 5.08
C ALA A 38 -6.47 -3.74 4.94
N ASN A 39 -7.13 -4.72 4.32
CA ASN A 39 -6.57 -6.05 4.09
C ASN A 39 -5.34 -6.01 3.17
N THR A 40 -5.36 -5.15 2.14
CA THR A 40 -4.19 -4.97 1.26
C THR A 40 -2.99 -4.44 2.05
N SER A 41 -3.18 -3.40 2.86
CA SER A 41 -2.10 -2.83 3.68
C SER A 41 -1.55 -3.85 4.69
N ALA A 42 -2.42 -4.64 5.30
CA ALA A 42 -2.06 -5.68 6.26
C ALA A 42 -1.22 -6.78 5.59
N LEU A 43 -1.66 -7.30 4.45
CA LEU A 43 -0.94 -8.34 3.72
C LEU A 43 0.44 -7.85 3.25
N ILE A 44 0.52 -6.64 2.68
CA ILE A 44 1.80 -6.08 2.23
C ILE A 44 2.77 -5.91 3.42
N TYR A 45 2.30 -5.32 4.51
CA TYR A 45 3.13 -5.08 5.69
C TYR A 45 3.64 -6.37 6.35
N GLN A 46 2.81 -7.42 6.35
CA GLN A 46 3.18 -8.72 6.90
C GLN A 46 4.20 -9.46 6.02
N MET A 47 4.08 -9.35 4.69
CA MET A 47 4.79 -10.22 3.76
C MET A 47 6.06 -9.60 3.18
N VAL A 48 6.10 -8.28 2.98
CA VAL A 48 7.26 -7.60 2.41
C VAL A 48 8.26 -7.32 3.54
N PRO A 49 9.50 -7.83 3.44
CA PRO A 49 10.50 -7.64 4.49
C PRO A 49 10.93 -6.16 4.59
N ASP A 50 11.39 -5.79 5.78
CA ASP A 50 12.03 -4.50 6.07
C ASP A 50 11.13 -3.27 5.83
N LEU A 51 9.81 -3.42 5.95
CA LEU A 51 8.87 -2.29 5.93
C LEU A 51 8.64 -1.72 7.33
N ASN A 52 8.58 -0.38 7.41
CA ASN A 52 8.12 0.36 8.58
C ASN A 52 6.75 1.02 8.37
N TRP A 53 6.28 1.09 7.12
CA TRP A 53 5.00 1.67 6.76
C TRP A 53 4.49 1.10 5.43
N ALA A 54 3.20 0.74 5.37
CA ALA A 54 2.51 0.37 4.14
C ALA A 54 1.03 0.76 4.23
N GLY A 55 0.49 1.45 3.22
CA GLY A 55 -0.88 1.92 3.28
C GLY A 55 -1.26 2.84 2.13
N PHE A 56 -2.40 3.50 2.31
CA PHE A 56 -3.04 4.30 1.28
C PHE A 56 -3.22 5.75 1.73
N TYR A 57 -3.12 6.64 0.75
CA TYR A 57 -3.72 7.96 0.79
C TYR A 57 -4.76 8.03 -0.33
N PHE A 58 -5.95 8.52 -0.03
CA PHE A 58 -7.03 8.70 -1.00
C PHE A 58 -7.12 10.16 -1.42
N LEU A 59 -7.38 10.40 -2.71
CA LEU A 59 -7.62 11.74 -3.22
C LEU A 59 -9.00 12.21 -2.73
N ALA A 60 -9.02 13.18 -1.82
CA ALA A 60 -10.25 13.72 -1.24
C ALA A 60 -10.79 14.92 -2.05
N SER A 61 -9.91 15.60 -2.78
CA SER A 61 -10.19 16.67 -3.75
C SER A 61 -9.05 16.75 -4.77
N GLU A 62 -9.21 17.53 -5.84
CA GLU A 62 -8.19 17.70 -6.88
C GLU A 62 -6.81 18.09 -6.33
N ASP A 63 -6.76 18.82 -5.21
CA ASP A 63 -5.53 19.34 -4.63
C ASP A 63 -5.06 18.62 -3.35
N GLU A 64 -5.78 17.60 -2.85
CA GLU A 64 -5.50 17.05 -1.52
C GLU A 64 -5.73 15.55 -1.37
N LEU A 65 -4.74 14.91 -0.74
CA LEU A 65 -4.75 13.54 -0.29
C LEU A 65 -5.08 13.46 1.21
N VAL A 66 -5.87 12.46 1.60
CA VAL A 66 -6.22 12.14 2.99
C VAL A 66 -5.78 10.72 3.31
N LEU A 67 -5.21 10.53 4.50
CA LEU A 67 -4.76 9.22 4.99
C LEU A 67 -5.91 8.21 5.04
N GLY A 68 -5.71 7.06 4.38
CA GLY A 68 -6.59 5.90 4.42
C GLY A 68 -6.04 4.79 5.33
N PRO A 69 -6.50 3.53 5.17
CA PRO A 69 -5.95 2.39 5.92
C PRO A 69 -4.45 2.18 5.69
N PHE A 70 -3.73 1.89 6.77
CA PHE A 70 -2.28 1.68 6.75
C PHE A 70 -1.83 0.79 7.92
N GLN A 71 -0.60 0.30 7.81
CA GLN A 71 0.16 -0.36 8.87
C GLN A 71 1.43 0.44 9.15
N GLY A 72 1.76 0.63 10.43
CA GLY A 72 2.94 1.38 10.87
C GLY A 72 2.62 2.40 11.95
N LYS A 73 3.57 3.31 12.21
CA LYS A 73 3.37 4.44 13.13
C LYS A 73 2.42 5.49 12.52
N PRO A 74 1.74 6.32 13.35
CA PRO A 74 0.98 7.47 12.85
C PRO A 74 1.78 8.33 11.87
N ALA A 75 1.13 8.77 10.80
CA ALA A 75 1.74 9.52 9.69
C ALA A 75 0.94 10.80 9.37
N CYS A 76 1.32 11.51 8.31
CA CYS A 76 0.62 12.71 7.85
C CYS A 76 -0.86 12.42 7.57
N VAL A 77 -1.78 13.22 8.09
CA VAL A 77 -3.22 13.02 7.84
C VAL A 77 -3.64 13.60 6.50
N ARG A 78 -3.09 14.75 6.11
CA ARG A 78 -3.37 15.46 4.86
C ARG A 78 -2.08 15.79 4.12
N ILE A 79 -2.08 15.64 2.80
CA ILE A 79 -0.95 15.96 1.93
C ILE A 79 -1.48 16.70 0.71
N ALA A 80 -1.00 17.91 0.46
CA ALA A 80 -1.35 18.64 -0.76
C ALA A 80 -0.68 18.00 -1.99
N VAL A 81 -1.37 18.00 -3.12
CA VAL A 81 -0.80 17.55 -4.40
C VAL A 81 0.46 18.36 -4.72
N GLY A 82 1.49 17.68 -5.23
CA GLY A 82 2.81 18.25 -5.48
C GLY A 82 3.71 18.43 -4.25
N LYS A 83 3.24 18.14 -3.02
CA LYS A 83 4.06 18.24 -1.79
C LYS A 83 4.59 16.89 -1.32
N GLY A 84 5.89 16.84 -1.06
CA GLY A 84 6.58 15.62 -0.63
C GLY A 84 6.51 14.50 -1.67
N VAL A 85 6.94 13.30 -1.27
CA VAL A 85 7.00 12.13 -2.18
C VAL A 85 5.60 11.71 -2.63
N CYS A 86 4.65 11.57 -1.70
CA CYS A 86 3.28 11.14 -2.02
C CYS A 86 2.55 12.17 -2.90
N GLY A 87 2.64 13.47 -2.59
CA GLY A 87 2.00 14.51 -3.39
C GLY A 87 2.60 14.63 -4.80
N LYS A 88 3.92 14.43 -4.95
CA LYS A 88 4.57 14.41 -6.28
C LYS A 88 4.20 13.20 -7.13
N ALA A 89 3.96 12.04 -6.52
CA ALA A 89 3.49 10.86 -7.25
C ALA A 89 2.16 11.13 -7.98
N ILE A 90 1.25 11.87 -7.33
CA ILE A 90 -0.05 12.23 -7.90
C ILE A 90 0.08 13.36 -8.93
N GLU A 91 0.85 14.40 -8.62
CA GLU A 91 1.07 15.53 -9.55
C GLU A 91 1.65 15.07 -10.90
N LEU A 92 2.58 14.10 -10.87
CA LEU A 92 3.27 13.59 -12.06
C LEU A 92 2.59 12.37 -12.69
N ASP A 93 1.53 11.84 -12.07
CA ASP A 93 0.91 10.55 -12.43
C ASP A 93 1.94 9.43 -12.64
N MET A 94 2.87 9.30 -11.68
CA MET A 94 4.04 8.44 -11.81
C MET A 94 4.42 7.78 -10.47
N SER A 95 4.85 6.52 -10.54
CA SER A 95 5.42 5.82 -9.40
C SER A 95 6.76 6.45 -8.97
N MET A 96 6.89 6.73 -7.67
CA MET A 96 8.10 7.35 -7.10
C MET A 96 8.98 6.31 -6.40
N LEU A 97 10.26 6.24 -6.76
CA LEU A 97 11.27 5.44 -6.06
C LEU A 97 12.38 6.36 -5.54
N VAL A 98 12.42 6.54 -4.23
CA VAL A 98 13.39 7.41 -3.54
C VAL A 98 14.34 6.53 -2.74
N LYS A 99 15.65 6.59 -3.05
CA LYS A 99 16.67 5.73 -2.40
C LYS A 99 17.07 6.22 -1.01
N ASP A 100 16.93 7.52 -0.75
CA ASP A 100 17.28 8.20 0.50
C ASP A 100 16.29 9.36 0.70
N VAL A 101 15.60 9.39 1.83
CA VAL A 101 14.39 10.21 2.08
C VAL A 101 14.65 11.37 3.03
#